data_AF-A0A822HSH8-F1
#
_entry.id   AF-A0A822HSH8-F1
#
_cell.length_a   1.000
_cell.length_b   1.000
_cell.length_c   1.000
_cell.angle_alpha   90.00
_cell.angle_beta   90.00
_cell.angle_gamma   90.00
#
_symmetry.space_group_name_H-M   'P 1'
#
loop_
_entity.id
_entity.type
_entity.pdbx_description
1 polymer ?
#
loop_
_entity_poly.entity_id
_entity_poly.type
_entity_poly.pdbx_seq_one_letter_code
_entity_poly.pdbx_strand_id
1 'polypeptide(L)' 'GTFSHELLNKNAKYKTTITLHEIVKAVIERIDQPDLLYPLRAEVGREYAQNRSDFDLIALENVNKHALPRR' A
#
# COMPACT_ATOMS: atom_id res chain seq x y z
N GLY A 1 -18.06 21.06 3.35
CA GLY A 1 -18.83 19.95 2.77
C GLY A 1 -19.08 18.93 3.84
N THR A 2 -20.34 18.53 4.03
CA THR A 2 -20.73 17.50 5.00
C THR A 2 -20.73 16.14 4.29
N PHE A 3 -19.82 15.25 4.70
CA PHE A 3 -19.82 13.87 4.23
C PHE A 3 -20.94 13.10 4.93
N SER A 4 -21.76 12.39 4.14
CA SER A 4 -22.90 11.60 4.63
C SER A 4 -22.43 10.49 5.59
N HIS A 5 -23.06 10.43 6.76
CA HIS A 5 -22.80 9.42 7.80
C HIS A 5 -23.02 7.98 7.31
N GLU A 6 -23.78 7.77 6.23
CA GLU A 6 -24.07 6.44 5.70
C GLU A 6 -22.84 5.76 5.04
N LEU A 7 -21.87 6.54 4.55
CA LEU A 7 -20.62 6.00 3.99
C LEU A 7 -19.63 5.57 5.09
N LEU A 8 -19.74 6.14 6.29
CA LEU A 8 -18.90 5.80 7.44
C LEU A 8 -19.36 4.50 8.11
N ASN A 9 -20.67 4.23 8.10
CA ASN A 9 -21.23 3.08 8.83
C ASN A 9 -21.11 1.72 8.10
N LYS A 10 -20.93 1.69 6.77
CA LYS A 10 -20.68 0.43 6.04
C LYS A 10 -19.23 -0.05 6.13
N ASN A 11 -18.31 0.80 6.56
CA ASN A 11 -16.91 0.45 6.77
C ASN A 11 -16.53 0.67 8.23
N ALA A 12 -16.87 -0.27 9.10
CA ALA A 12 -16.52 -0.28 10.53
C ALA A 12 -15.00 -0.19 10.85
N LYS A 13 -14.13 -0.03 9.85
CA LYS A 13 -12.68 0.18 9.99
C LYS A 13 -12.25 1.65 9.89
N TYR A 14 -13.07 2.56 9.35
CA TYR A 14 -12.71 3.98 9.35
C TYR A 14 -13.16 4.61 10.67
N LYS A 15 -12.31 4.49 11.70
CA LYS A 15 -12.45 5.35 12.88
C LYS A 15 -12.36 6.80 12.40
N THR A 16 -13.35 7.61 12.73
CA THR A 16 -13.44 9.04 12.39
C THR A 16 -12.31 9.89 12.97
N THR A 17 -11.44 9.29 13.77
CA THR A 17 -10.23 9.85 14.37
C THR A 17 -8.96 9.63 13.56
N ILE A 18 -8.99 8.83 12.48
CA ILE A 18 -7.80 8.57 11.67
C ILE A 18 -7.47 9.81 10.84
N THR A 19 -6.27 10.32 11.03
CA THR A 19 -5.71 11.48 10.33
C THR A 19 -5.09 11.09 8.99
N LEU A 20 -4.96 12.06 8.08
CA LEU A 20 -4.23 11.85 6.82
C LEU A 20 -2.77 11.42 7.06
N HIS A 21 -2.15 11.91 8.13
CA HIS A 21 -0.79 11.50 8.52
C HIS A 21 -0.73 10.00 8.83
N GLU A 22 -1.68 9.48 9.61
CA GLU A 22 -1.75 8.05 9.93
C GLU A 22 -2.02 7.19 8.69
N ILE A 23 -2.84 7.67 7.74
CA ILE A 23 -3.07 6.98 6.47
C ILE A 23 -1.79 6.91 5.65
N VAL A 24 -1.11 8.05 5.47
CA VAL A 24 0.14 8.11 4.70
C VAL A 24 1.21 7.24 5.36
N LYS A 25 1.34 7.30 6.69
CA LYS A 25 2.27 6.45 7.45
C LYS A 25 1.98 4.97 7.23
N ALA A 26 0.72 4.54 7.32
CA ALA A 26 0.34 3.15 7.09
C ALA A 26 0.60 2.68 5.64
N VAL A 27 0.49 3.58 4.66
CA VAL A 27 0.85 3.28 3.27
C VAL A 27 2.35 3.10 3.12
N ILE A 28 3.16 3.97 3.73
CA ILE A 28 4.63 3.86 3.71
C ILE A 28 5.07 2.55 4.37
N GLU A 29 4.54 2.23 5.56
CA GLU A 29 4.85 0.99 6.28
C GLU A 29 4.52 -0.26 5.44
N ARG A 30 3.46 -0.22 4.63
CA ARG A 30 3.09 -1.32 3.72
C ARG A 30 3.99 -1.48 2.51
N ILE A 31 4.72 -0.44 2.11
CA ILE A 31 5.73 -0.54 1.06
C ILE A 31 6.90 -1.37 1.59
N ASP A 32 7.32 -1.12 2.83
CA ASP A 32 8.42 -1.85 3.47
C ASP A 32 8.00 -3.26 3.92
N GLN A 33 6.75 -3.42 4.36
CA GLN A 33 6.20 -4.68 4.88
C GLN A 33 4.84 -5.00 4.20
N PRO A 34 4.86 -5.64 3.03
CA PRO A 34 3.62 -5.96 2.31
C PRO A 34 2.80 -7.03 3.02
N ASP A 35 1.48 -6.93 2.88
CA ASP A 35 0.54 -7.94 3.37
C ASP A 35 0.48 -9.12 2.38
N LEU A 36 1.06 -10.25 2.78
CA LEU A 36 1.09 -11.48 2.00
C LEU A 36 -0.11 -12.41 2.24
N LEU A 37 -0.91 -12.14 3.29
CA LEU A 37 -2.09 -12.93 3.60
C LEU A 37 -3.26 -12.56 2.69
N TYR A 38 -3.38 -11.27 2.37
CA TYR A 38 -4.42 -10.75 1.48
C TYR A 38 -3.84 -9.83 0.40
N PRO A 39 -3.00 -10.36 -0.51
CA PRO A 39 -2.40 -9.54 -1.55
C PRO A 39 -3.47 -9.08 -2.54
N LEU A 40 -3.48 -7.78 -2.87
CA LEU A 40 -4.36 -7.26 -3.93
C LEU A 40 -4.08 -7.93 -5.29
N ARG A 41 -2.81 -8.25 -5.54
CA ARG A 41 -2.33 -8.93 -6.74
C ARG A 41 -1.65 -10.23 -6.32
N ALA A 42 -2.38 -11.33 -6.43
CA ALA A 42 -1.94 -12.62 -5.92
C ALA A 42 -0.65 -13.11 -6.62
N GLU A 43 -0.45 -12.79 -7.89
CA GLU A 43 0.77 -13.10 -8.65
C GLU A 43 2.01 -12.39 -8.10
N VAL A 44 1.87 -11.10 -7.79
CA VAL A 44 2.95 -10.27 -7.24
C VAL A 44 3.29 -10.70 -5.81
N GLY A 45 2.26 -11.03 -5.02
CA GLY A 45 2.46 -11.58 -3.67
C GLY A 45 3.19 -12.92 -3.67
N ARG A 46 2.91 -13.81 -4.64
CA ARG A 46 3.64 -15.07 -4.80
C ARG A 46 5.09 -14.83 -5.21
N GLU A 47 5.32 -13.92 -6.15
CA GLU A 47 6.67 -13.55 -6.60
C GLU A 47 7.51 -13.00 -5.44
N TYR A 48 6.94 -12.09 -4.64
CA TYR A 48 7.57 -11.59 -3.42
C TYR A 48 7.96 -12.71 -2.44
N ALA A 49 7.07 -13.70 -2.24
CA ALA A 49 7.27 -14.78 -1.28
C ALA A 49 8.23 -15.88 -1.78
N GLN A 50 8.23 -16.16 -3.08
CA GLN A 50 8.98 -17.28 -3.68
C GLN A 50 10.34 -16.86 -4.24
N ASN A 51 10.46 -15.61 -4.73
CA ASN A 51 11.65 -15.13 -5.43
C ASN A 51 11.91 -13.66 -5.10
N ARG A 52 12.36 -13.42 -3.88
CA ARG A 52 12.57 -12.07 -3.34
C ARG A 52 13.56 -11.24 -4.16
N SER A 53 14.63 -11.85 -4.65
CA SER A 53 15.69 -11.17 -5.41
C SER A 53 15.18 -10.61 -6.74
N ASP A 54 14.43 -11.41 -7.50
CA ASP A 54 13.88 -10.98 -8.79
C ASP A 54 12.79 -9.91 -8.60
N PHE A 55 11.97 -10.08 -7.56
CA PHE A 55 10.99 -9.05 -7.18
C PHE A 55 11.68 -7.70 -6.90
N ASP A 56 12.79 -7.69 -6.16
CA ASP A 56 13.50 -6.45 -5.81
C ASP A 56 14.14 -5.79 -7.04
N LEU A 57 14.62 -6.57 -8.01
CA LEU A 57 15.12 -6.04 -9.29
C LEU A 57 13.99 -5.36 -10.08
N ILE A 58 12.84 -6.04 -10.24
CA ILE A 58 11.68 -5.50 -10.95
C ILE A 58 11.13 -4.27 -10.23
N ALA A 59 11.10 -4.28 -8.89
CA ALA A 59 10.68 -3.13 -8.10
C ALA A 59 11.61 -1.93 -8.35
N LEU A 60 12.93 -2.15 -8.38
CA LEU A 60 13.91 -1.10 -8.67
C LEU A 60 13.77 -0.55 -10.09
N GLU A 61 13.55 -1.41 -11.09
CA GLU A 61 13.29 -0.98 -12.47
C GLU A 61 12.05 -0.09 -12.55
N ASN A 62 10.97 -0.46 -11.85
CA ASN A 62 9.75 0.35 -11.80
C ASN A 62 9.98 1.69 -11.11
N VAL A 63 10.75 1.74 -10.02
CA VAL A 63 11.14 2.99 -9.37
C VAL A 63 11.92 3.87 -10.35
N ASN A 64 12.93 3.33 -11.04
CA ASN A 64 13.74 4.10 -11.99
C ASN A 64 12.92 4.64 -13.17
N LYS A 65 11.89 3.90 -13.60
CA LYS A 65 11.04 4.29 -14.74
C LYS A 65 9.99 5.35 -14.38
N HIS A 66 9.48 5.32 -13.15
CA HIS A 66 8.27 6.06 -12.77
C HIS A 66 8.45 7.05 -11.62
N ALA A 67 9.46 6.87 -10.77
CA ALA A 67 9.75 7.83 -9.72
C ALA A 67 10.47 9.05 -10.30
N LEU A 68 10.09 10.24 -9.83
CA LEU A 68 10.83 11.46 -10.14
C LEU A 68 12.26 11.36 -9.56
N PRO A 69 13.27 11.96 -10.20
CA PRO A 69 14.62 11.97 -9.67
C PRO A 69 14.63 12.58 -8.27
N ARG A 70 15.31 11.91 -7.33
CA ARG A 70 15.56 12.47 -5.99
C ARG A 70 16.43 13.72 -6.18
N ARG A 71 15.91 14.89 -5.80
CA ARG A 71 16.64 16.17 -5.75
C ARG A 71 17.40 16.31 -4.44
#